data_AF-D1AYH2-F1
#
_entry.id   AF-D1AYH2-F1
#
_cell.length_a   1.000
_cell.length_b   1.000
_cell.length_c   1.000
_cell.angle_alpha   90.00
_cell.angle_beta   90.00
_cell.angle_gamma   90.00
#
_symmetry.space_group_name_H-M   'P 1'
#
loop_
_entity.id
_entity.type
_entity.pdbx_description
1 polymer ?
#
loop_
_entity_poly.entity_id
_entity_poly.type
_entity_poly.pdbx_seq_one_letter_code
_entity_poly.pdbx_strand_id
1 'polypeptide(L)'
;MDELDVYRIASEAANSVSIDTSKLFTMEDFHDYAGFLKEKFFEVYDRLEVLEKEVKDKKTENEELKKEINELKTEIELLKQEKNYDDYYSLDL
;
A
#
# COMPACT_ATOMS: atom_id res chain seq x y z
N MET A 1 49.35 -15.47 48.86
CA MET A 1 47.90 -15.29 48.65
C MET A 1 47.31 -16.65 48.86
N ASP A 2 46.54 -16.81 49.92
CA ASP A 2 45.91 -18.09 50.22
C ASP A 2 44.63 -18.22 49.38
N GLU A 3 44.19 -19.45 49.15
CA GLU A 3 43.02 -19.77 48.30
C GLU A 3 41.74 -19.04 48.78
N LEU A 4 41.66 -18.76 50.08
CA LEU A 4 40.61 -17.97 50.72
C LEU A 4 40.60 -16.50 50.27
N ASP A 5 41.77 -15.90 50.04
CA ASP A 5 41.89 -14.51 49.58
C ASP A 5 41.43 -14.38 48.13
N VAL A 6 41.75 -15.36 47.29
CA VAL A 6 41.32 -15.40 45.89
C VAL A 6 39.79 -15.52 45.83
N TYR A 7 39.19 -16.37 46.66
CA TYR A 7 37.74 -16.54 46.71
C TYR A 7 37.03 -15.27 47.19
N ARG A 8 37.58 -14.60 48.21
CA ARG A 8 37.05 -13.34 48.73
C ARG A 8 37.12 -12.23 47.68
N ILE A 9 38.26 -12.07 47.02
CA ILE A 9 38.43 -11.07 45.96
C ILE A 9 37.50 -11.36 44.77
N ALA A 10 37.35 -12.62 44.36
CA ALA A 10 36.45 -13.00 43.28
C ALA A 10 34.97 -12.77 43.63
N SER A 11 34.58 -13.04 44.88
CA SER A 11 33.23 -12.77 45.39
C SER A 11 32.93 -11.27 45.46
N GLU A 12 33.87 -10.48 45.99
CA GLU A 12 33.76 -9.02 46.06
C GLU A 12 33.68 -8.40 44.65
N ALA A 13 34.50 -8.89 43.71
CA ALA A 13 34.46 -8.47 42.31
C ALA A 13 33.13 -8.81 41.64
N ALA A 14 32.61 -10.03 41.78
CA ALA A 14 31.32 -10.43 41.22
C ALA A 14 30.15 -9.59 41.75
N ASN A 15 30.18 -9.25 43.04
CA ASN A 15 29.16 -8.41 43.69
C ASN A 15 29.28 -6.92 43.36
N SER A 16 30.44 -6.47 42.86
CA SER A 16 30.69 -5.07 42.48
C SER A 16 30.22 -4.71 41.05
N VAL A 17 29.92 -5.70 40.22
CA VAL A 17 29.50 -5.49 38.83
C VAL A 17 27.98 -5.26 38.80
N SER A 18 27.55 -4.00 38.95
CA SER A 18 26.16 -3.63 38.63
C SER A 18 26.06 -3.34 37.14
N ILE A 19 25.32 -4.16 36.40
CA ILE A 19 24.98 -3.89 35.00
C ILE A 19 23.66 -3.11 34.98
N ASP A 20 23.69 -1.89 34.47
CA ASP A 20 22.47 -1.10 34.23
C ASP A 20 21.71 -1.67 33.01
N THR A 21 20.68 -2.47 33.29
CA THR A 21 19.83 -3.09 32.27
C THR A 21 18.66 -2.22 31.85
N SER A 22 18.50 -1.00 32.40
CA SER A 22 17.37 -0.11 32.09
C SER A 22 17.34 0.36 30.63
N LYS A 23 18.47 0.25 29.93
CA LYS A 23 18.63 0.58 28.50
C LYS A 23 18.56 -0.64 27.58
N LEU A 24 18.41 -1.84 28.13
CA LEU A 24 18.24 -3.06 27.34
C LEU A 24 16.77 -3.24 26.98
N PHE A 25 16.52 -3.60 25.73
CA PHE A 25 15.19 -4.03 25.30
C PHE A 25 14.77 -5.29 26.06
N THR A 26 13.57 -5.25 26.61
CA THR A 26 12.93 -6.39 27.23
C THR A 26 12.25 -7.25 26.17
N MET A 27 11.93 -8.49 26.53
CA MET A 27 11.12 -9.35 25.67
C MET A 27 9.71 -8.77 25.45
N GLU A 28 9.21 -8.01 26.41
CA GLU A 28 7.93 -7.31 26.34
C GLU A 28 7.98 -6.20 25.28
N ASP A 29 9.03 -5.39 25.24
CA ASP A 29 9.22 -4.37 24.19
C ASP A 29 9.22 -4.98 22.78
N PHE A 30 9.85 -6.15 22.63
CA PHE A 30 9.84 -6.88 21.36
C PHE A 30 8.44 -7.40 21.01
N HIS A 31 7.68 -7.87 22.00
CA HIS A 31 6.32 -8.37 21.80
C HIS A 31 5.38 -7.24 21.37
N ASP A 32 5.45 -6.09 22.04
CA ASP A 32 4.66 -4.90 21.72
C ASP A 32 4.99 -4.39 20.33
N TYR A 33 6.28 -4.29 20.00
CA TYR A 33 6.70 -3.88 18.66
C TYR A 33 6.24 -4.86 17.57
N ALA A 34 6.33 -6.18 17.83
CA ALA A 34 5.83 -7.19 16.90
C ALA A 34 4.31 -7.11 16.73
N GLY A 35 3.56 -6.85 17.82
CA GLY A 35 2.12 -6.61 17.79
C GLY A 35 1.76 -5.40 16.95
N PHE A 36 2.44 -4.26 17.18
CA PHE A 36 2.28 -3.04 16.40
C PHE A 36 2.56 -3.26 14.90
N LEU A 37 3.66 -3.93 14.57
CA LEU A 37 3.99 -4.23 13.17
C LEU A 37 2.96 -5.12 12.52
N LYS A 38 2.43 -6.11 13.24
CA LYS A 38 1.37 -6.99 12.75
C LYS A 38 0.10 -6.21 12.44
N GLU A 39 -0.32 -5.32 13.34
CA GLU A 39 -1.49 -4.45 13.12
C GLU A 39 -1.30 -3.56 11.88
N LYS A 40 -0.14 -2.91 11.77
CA LYS A 40 0.17 -2.06 10.61
C LYS A 40 0.27 -2.83 9.31
N PHE A 41 0.78 -4.06 9.35
CA PHE A 41 0.78 -4.94 8.18
C PHE A 41 -0.64 -5.21 7.69
N PHE A 42 -1.58 -5.56 8.59
CA PHE A 42 -2.97 -5.81 8.21
C PHE A 42 -3.69 -4.54 7.74
N GLU A 43 -3.45 -3.39 8.37
CA GLU A 43 -4.00 -2.11 7.91
C GLU A 43 -3.59 -1.79 6.46
N VAL A 44 -2.31 -1.99 6.14
CA VAL A 44 -1.79 -1.79 4.78
C VAL A 44 -2.34 -2.83 3.81
N TYR A 45 -2.43 -4.10 4.24
CA TYR A 45 -2.97 -5.18 3.43
C TYR A 45 -4.43 -4.95 3.03
N ASP A 46 -5.28 -4.59 4.00
CA ASP A 46 -6.70 -4.31 3.76
C ASP A 46 -6.86 -3.12 2.80
N ARG A 47 -6.05 -2.08 2.97
CA ARG A 47 -6.05 -0.92 2.06
C ARG A 47 -5.61 -1.30 0.65
N LEU A 48 -4.67 -2.23 0.51
CA LEU A 48 -4.21 -2.73 -0.78
C LEU A 48 -5.33 -3.49 -1.50
N GLU A 49 -6.08 -4.34 -0.81
CA GLU A 49 -7.24 -5.04 -1.40
C GLU A 49 -8.33 -4.07 -1.88
N VAL A 50 -8.59 -2.99 -1.14
CA VAL A 50 -9.55 -1.95 -1.55
C VAL A 50 -9.06 -1.27 -2.82
N LEU A 51 -7.79 -0.84 -2.86
CA LEU A 51 -7.20 -0.20 -4.04
C LEU A 51 -7.21 -1.11 -5.27
N GLU A 52 -6.95 -2.40 -5.11
CA GLU A 52 -7.01 -3.36 -6.22
C GLU A 52 -8.42 -3.45 -6.83
N LYS A 53 -9.46 -3.43 -5.99
CA LYS A 53 -10.87 -3.40 -6.45
C LYS A 53 -11.18 -2.10 -7.17
N GLU A 54 -10.82 -0.95 -6.60
CA GLU A 54 -11.04 0.36 -7.21
C GLU A 54 -10.37 0.48 -8.59
N VAL A 55 -9.13 -0.01 -8.72
CA VAL A 55 -8.40 -0.02 -9.99
C VAL A 55 -9.11 -0.90 -11.02
N LYS A 56 -9.61 -2.07 -10.61
CA LYS A 56 -10.36 -2.97 -11.49
C LYS A 56 -11.67 -2.35 -11.96
N ASP A 57 -12.40 -1.69 -11.07
CA ASP A 57 -13.66 -1.02 -11.38
C ASP A 57 -13.41 0.15 -12.34
N LYS A 58 -12.41 0.99 -12.06
CA LYS A 58 -12.02 2.10 -12.95
C LYS A 58 -11.56 1.62 -14.32
N LYS A 59 -10.90 0.46 -14.39
CA LYS A 59 -10.51 -0.14 -15.67
C LYS A 59 -11.74 -0.57 -16.48
N THR A 60 -12.74 -1.16 -15.83
CA THR A 60 -14.01 -1.54 -16.47
C THR A 60 -14.75 -0.31 -17.00
N GLU A 61 -14.92 0.71 -16.17
CA GLU A 61 -15.54 2.00 -16.55
C GLU A 61 -14.82 2.65 -17.74
N ASN A 62 -13.48 2.62 -17.76
CA ASN A 62 -12.69 3.16 -18.86
C ASN A 62 -12.93 2.43 -20.20
N GLU A 63 -13.03 1.10 -20.16
CA GLU A 63 -13.31 0.30 -21.36
C GLU A 63 -14.74 0.51 -21.88
N GLU A 64 -15.72 0.75 -21.00
CA GLU A 64 -17.08 1.12 -21.37
C GLU A 64 -17.12 2.50 -22.05
N LEU A 65 -16.48 3.50 -21.44
CA LEU A 65 -16.38 4.85 -22.02
C LEU A 65 -15.69 4.84 -23.40
N LYS A 66 -14.68 4.00 -23.60
CA LYS A 66 -14.05 3.84 -24.92
C LYS A 66 -15.01 3.32 -25.98
N LYS A 67 -15.91 2.39 -25.61
CA LYS A 67 -16.93 1.87 -26.54
C LYS A 67 -17.93 2.97 -26.89
N GLU A 68 -18.46 3.67 -25.89
CA GLU A 68 -19.40 4.78 -26.10
C GLU A 68 -18.79 5.87 -26.99
N ILE A 69 -17.54 6.26 -26.74
CA ILE A 69 -16.82 7.23 -27.60
C ILE A 69 -16.71 6.75 -29.05
N ASN A 70 -16.50 5.45 -29.28
CA ASN A 70 -16.42 4.92 -30.63
C ASN A 70 -17.78 4.89 -31.32
N GLU A 71 -18.84 4.54 -30.60
CA GLU A 71 -20.22 4.58 -31.10
C GLU A 71 -20.61 6.01 -31.49
N LEU A 72 -20.37 6.98 -30.62
CA LEU A 72 -20.61 8.40 -30.90
C LEU A 72 -19.81 8.91 -32.10
N LYS A 73 -18.55 8.48 -32.25
CA LYS A 73 -17.74 8.83 -33.44
C LYS A 73 -18.37 8.29 -34.72
N THR A 74 -18.87 7.05 -34.70
CA THR A 74 -19.56 6.46 -35.84
C THR A 74 -20.85 7.22 -36.16
N GLU A 75 -21.66 7.54 -35.15
CA GLU A 75 -22.90 8.31 -35.33
C GLU A 75 -22.63 9.70 -35.90
N ILE A 76 -21.63 10.41 -35.38
CA ILE A 76 -21.21 11.72 -35.90
C ILE A 76 -20.81 11.62 -37.38
N GLU A 77 -20.11 10.56 -37.79
CA GLU A 77 -19.69 10.40 -39.17
C GLU A 77 -20.89 10.13 -40.10
N LEU A 78 -21.88 9.35 -39.65
CA LEU A 78 -23.13 9.15 -40.38
C LEU A 78 -23.91 10.46 -40.54
N LEU A 79 -24.06 11.23 -39.46
CA LEU A 79 -24.75 12.53 -39.51
C LEU A 79 -24.07 13.53 -40.45
N LYS A 80 -22.73 13.53 -40.52
CA LYS A 80 -22.00 14.35 -41.49
C LYS A 80 -22.27 13.92 -42.93
N GLN A 81 -22.37 12.61 -43.18
CA GLN A 81 -22.70 12.11 -44.51
C GLN A 81 -24.12 12.50 -44.91
N GLU A 82 -25.10 12.31 -44.02
CA GLU A 82 -26.50 12.73 -44.24
C GLU A 82 -26.60 14.23 -44.55
N LYS A 83 -25.96 15.07 -43.72
CA LYS A 83 -25.91 16.51 -43.96
C LYS A 83 -25.32 16.86 -45.34
N ASN A 84 -24.20 16.22 -45.71
CA ASN A 84 -23.58 16.47 -47.02
C ASN A 84 -24.49 16.03 -48.18
N TYR A 85 -25.26 14.95 -48.01
CA TYR A 85 -26.25 14.53 -48.99
C TYR A 85 -27.38 15.56 -49.14
N ASP A 86 -27.91 16.07 -48.03
CA ASP A 86 -28.97 17.10 -48.03
C ASP A 86 -28.49 18.43 -48.63
N ASP A 87 -27.26 18.84 -48.33
CA ASP A 87 -26.62 20.04 -48.90
C ASP A 87 -26.37 19.88 -50.42
N TYR A 88 -26.08 18.67 -50.90
CA TYR A 88 -25.88 18.41 -52.34
C TYR A 88 -27.19 18.53 -53.14
N TYR A 89 -28.29 17.97 -52.63
CA TYR A 89 -29.58 18.01 -53.32
C TYR A 89 -30.34 19.34 -53.18
N SER A 90 -29.95 20.19 -52.24
CA SER A 90 -30.51 21.54 -52.09
C SER A 90 -29.86 22.57 -53.02
N LEU A 91 -28.75 22.24 -53.69
CA LEU A 91 -28.12 23.08 -54.71
C LEU A 91 -28.70 22.89 -56.13
N ASP A 92 -29.47 21.81 -56.36
CA ASP A 92 -30.03 21.44 -57.66
C ASP A 92 -31.52 21.85 -57.84
N LEU A 93 -32.09 22.65 -56.93
CA LEU A 93 -33.44 23.23 -57.00
C LEU A 93 -33.40 24.76 -57.12
#